data_AF-A0A399P054-F1
#
_entry.id   AF-A0A399P054-F1
#
_cell.length_a   1.000
_cell.length_b   1.000
_cell.length_c   1.000
_cell.angle_alpha   90.00
_cell.angle_beta   90.00
_cell.angle_gamma   90.00
#
_symmetry.space_group_name_H-M   'P 1'
#
loop_
_entity.id
_entity.type
_entity.pdbx_description
1 polymer ?
#
loop_
_entity_poly.entity_id
_entity_poly.type
_entity_poly.pdbx_seq_one_letter_code
_entity_poly.pdbx_strand_id
1 'polypeptide(L)'
;LAADAPAAGVEVRVDDGAPIRGRVGADVFVTRVVSGLDVSRPTPPWMVSRLTLAGVRSISLAVDITNYVMLELGQPLHAYDLDRLQGGIVVRRAAEGETLVTLDGRERTLHVEDLVIADDSGPVGLAGVMGGAATEIGAGTSRVLIEAAGFDPVSIARTARRHKLPSEASKRFERGVDPRVAPAAAARAVQLLEELAGGHAEGLGSILDTTVPRAAIELPRGYPASLVGVDYTADEVRHALVDVGCALEERDGLLVVTPPTWRPDLRHRADLVEEVARIVGYDRIPAVLPVAPPGRGLTAA
;
A
#
# COMPACT_ATOMS: atom_id res chain seq x y z
N LEU A 1 -9.78 -3.40 -19.01
CA LEU A 1 -9.97 -1.92 -18.94
C LEU A 1 -8.61 -1.24 -18.76
N ALA A 2 -8.38 -0.06 -19.35
CA ALA A 2 -7.20 0.74 -19.05
C ALA A 2 -7.21 1.18 -17.57
N ALA A 3 -6.05 1.32 -16.93
CA ALA A 3 -5.94 1.68 -15.51
C ALA A 3 -6.71 2.99 -15.17
N ASP A 4 -6.69 3.94 -16.11
CA ASP A 4 -7.29 5.27 -15.96
C ASP A 4 -8.70 5.40 -16.59
N ALA A 5 -9.36 4.29 -16.93
CA ALA A 5 -10.71 4.37 -17.49
C ALA A 5 -11.68 5.00 -16.47
N PRO A 6 -12.50 6.00 -16.85
CA PRO A 6 -13.49 6.58 -15.96
C PRO A 6 -14.48 5.50 -15.52
N ALA A 7 -14.69 5.41 -14.22
CA ALA A 7 -15.61 4.47 -13.60
C ALA A 7 -16.66 5.28 -12.83
N ALA A 8 -17.93 4.96 -13.02
CA ALA A 8 -19.05 5.56 -12.29
C ALA A 8 -19.96 4.45 -11.79
N GLY A 9 -20.46 4.49 -10.55
CA GLY A 9 -21.51 3.57 -10.11
C GLY A 9 -21.42 3.07 -8.66
N VAL A 10 -20.27 3.19 -8.01
CA VAL A 10 -20.15 3.00 -6.55
C VAL A 10 -19.44 4.22 -5.98
N GLU A 11 -20.18 5.06 -5.27
CA GLU A 11 -19.63 6.24 -4.60
C GLU A 11 -18.72 5.80 -3.46
N VAL A 12 -17.52 6.39 -3.39
CA VAL A 12 -16.59 6.21 -2.28
C VAL A 12 -16.31 7.58 -1.69
N ARG A 13 -16.46 7.71 -0.37
CA ARG A 13 -16.06 8.90 0.37
C ARG A 13 -15.20 8.54 1.58
N VAL A 14 -14.27 9.43 1.93
CA VAL A 14 -13.48 9.35 3.15
C VAL A 14 -14.01 10.39 4.14
N ASP A 15 -14.44 9.93 5.31
CA ASP A 15 -15.03 10.72 6.39
C ASP A 15 -14.32 10.41 7.72
N ASP A 16 -13.02 10.69 7.74
CA ASP A 16 -12.17 10.51 8.91
C ASP A 16 -12.18 11.79 9.77
N GLY A 17 -13.24 11.96 10.56
CA GLY A 17 -13.41 13.12 11.45
C GLY A 17 -12.48 13.15 12.67
N ALA A 18 -11.76 12.06 12.95
CA ALA A 18 -10.83 11.95 14.08
C ALA A 18 -9.52 11.26 13.67
N PRO A 19 -8.73 11.86 12.76
CA PRO A 19 -7.56 11.24 12.19
C PRO A 19 -6.42 11.08 13.20
N ILE A 20 -5.77 9.91 13.20
CA ILE A 20 -4.64 9.64 14.09
C ILE A 20 -3.47 10.56 13.71
N ARG A 21 -3.02 11.39 14.66
CA ARG A 21 -1.94 12.38 14.45
C ARG A 21 -2.24 13.36 13.31
N GLY A 22 -3.52 13.65 13.05
CA GLY A 22 -3.92 14.57 11.97
C GLY A 22 -3.75 14.00 10.56
N ARG A 23 -3.46 12.70 10.41
CA ARG A 23 -3.36 12.03 9.10
C ARG A 23 -4.66 11.30 8.77
N VAL A 24 -5.29 11.72 7.67
CA VAL A 24 -6.49 11.09 7.13
C VAL A 24 -6.21 9.60 6.89
N GLY A 25 -7.15 8.75 7.27
CA GLY A 25 -6.97 7.30 7.29
C GLY A 25 -6.82 6.64 5.92
N ALA A 26 -7.28 7.27 4.86
CA ALA A 26 -7.13 6.81 3.47
C ALA A 26 -6.89 7.99 2.53
N ASP A 27 -5.97 7.84 1.60
CA ASP A 27 -5.62 8.86 0.59
C ASP A 27 -5.92 8.40 -0.85
N VAL A 28 -5.96 7.09 -1.07
CA VAL A 28 -6.34 6.46 -2.34
C VAL A 28 -7.42 5.41 -2.10
N PHE A 29 -8.44 5.37 -2.94
CA PHE A 29 -9.43 4.29 -2.97
C PHE A 29 -9.95 4.09 -4.39
N VAL A 30 -9.61 2.95 -4.98
CA VAL A 30 -10.01 2.57 -6.34
C VAL A 30 -11.00 1.43 -6.26
N THR A 31 -12.13 1.58 -6.94
CA THR A 31 -13.10 0.49 -7.11
C THR A 31 -13.31 0.12 -8.56
N ARG A 32 -13.53 -1.17 -8.82
CA ARG A 32 -13.92 -1.71 -10.13
C ARG A 32 -14.95 -2.82 -9.96
N VAL A 33 -15.99 -2.81 -10.79
CA VAL A 33 -17.02 -3.87 -10.79
C VAL A 33 -16.74 -4.90 -11.89
N VAL A 34 -16.83 -6.17 -11.50
CA VAL A 34 -16.83 -7.32 -12.41
C VAL A 34 -18.10 -8.12 -12.15
N SER A 35 -18.80 -8.53 -13.21
CA SER A 35 -20.01 -9.36 -13.12
C SER A 35 -19.94 -10.62 -13.97
N GLY A 36 -20.90 -11.52 -13.78
CA GLY A 36 -20.92 -12.81 -14.47
C GLY A 36 -19.82 -13.77 -14.01
N LEU A 37 -19.31 -13.62 -12.78
CA LEU A 37 -18.27 -14.50 -12.28
C LEU A 37 -18.81 -15.91 -12.08
N ASP A 38 -18.07 -16.91 -12.57
CA ASP A 38 -18.23 -18.29 -12.15
C ASP A 38 -17.28 -18.59 -10.99
N VAL A 39 -17.79 -18.41 -9.77
CA VAL A 39 -17.04 -18.65 -8.52
C VAL A 39 -16.74 -20.13 -8.26
N SER A 40 -17.31 -21.05 -9.04
CA SER A 40 -17.03 -22.48 -8.92
C SER A 40 -15.73 -22.89 -9.63
N ARG A 41 -15.18 -22.02 -10.49
CA ARG A 41 -13.96 -22.32 -11.25
C ARG A 41 -12.76 -22.48 -10.31
N PRO A 42 -11.97 -23.55 -10.46
CA PRO A 42 -10.81 -23.76 -9.62
C PRO A 42 -9.68 -22.79 -9.96
N THR A 43 -8.88 -22.43 -8.96
CA THR A 43 -7.63 -21.69 -9.16
C THR A 43 -6.66 -22.51 -10.02
N PRO A 44 -6.09 -21.95 -11.10
CA PRO A 44 -5.22 -22.70 -11.98
C PRO A 44 -3.92 -23.14 -11.28
N PRO A 45 -3.34 -24.30 -11.61
CA PRO A 45 -2.20 -24.88 -10.88
C PRO A 45 -0.98 -23.97 -10.75
N TRP A 46 -0.71 -23.15 -11.76
CA TRP A 46 0.43 -22.22 -11.73
C TRP A 46 0.26 -21.12 -10.66
N MET A 47 -0.97 -20.63 -10.44
CA MET A 47 -1.27 -19.60 -9.45
C MET A 47 -1.25 -20.20 -8.05
N VAL A 48 -1.84 -21.39 -7.87
CA VAL A 48 -1.76 -22.16 -6.61
C VAL A 48 -0.30 -22.39 -6.22
N SER A 49 0.55 -22.77 -7.17
CA SER A 49 1.98 -23.01 -6.91
C SER A 49 2.69 -21.73 -6.46
N ARG A 50 2.48 -20.61 -7.16
CA ARG A 50 3.09 -19.31 -6.80
C ARG A 50 2.63 -18.81 -5.41
N LEU A 51 1.33 -18.92 -5.12
CA LEU A 51 0.78 -18.56 -3.81
C LEU A 51 1.39 -19.43 -2.70
N THR A 52 1.45 -20.74 -2.91
CA THR A 52 1.98 -21.69 -1.92
C THR A 52 3.46 -21.44 -1.64
N LEU A 53 4.27 -21.19 -2.69
CA LEU A 53 5.70 -20.85 -2.54
C LEU A 53 5.92 -19.53 -1.80
N ALA A 54 4.95 -18.60 -1.85
CA ALA A 54 4.94 -17.37 -1.07
C ALA A 54 4.31 -17.53 0.32
N GLY A 55 3.95 -18.75 0.73
CA GLY A 55 3.34 -19.03 2.04
C GLY A 55 1.84 -18.70 2.14
N VAL A 56 1.16 -18.47 1.02
CA VAL A 56 -0.28 -18.19 0.96
C VAL A 56 -1.05 -19.44 0.55
N ARG A 57 -1.99 -19.85 1.38
CA ARG A 57 -2.90 -20.97 1.08
C ARG A 57 -3.95 -20.52 0.06
N SER A 58 -4.16 -21.35 -0.96
CA SER A 58 -5.26 -21.18 -1.93
C SER A 58 -6.63 -21.44 -1.27
N ILE A 59 -7.62 -20.60 -1.58
CA ILE A 59 -8.96 -20.64 -0.96
C ILE A 59 -10.05 -20.77 -2.03
N SER A 60 -10.15 -19.76 -2.88
CA SER A 60 -11.10 -19.69 -4.00
C SER A 60 -10.49 -18.82 -5.09
N LEU A 61 -10.92 -18.97 -6.34
CA LEU A 61 -10.31 -18.26 -7.45
C LEU A 61 -10.31 -16.73 -7.26
N ALA A 62 -11.42 -16.14 -6.80
CA ALA A 62 -11.51 -14.69 -6.59
C ALA A 62 -10.56 -14.22 -5.48
N VAL A 63 -10.52 -14.92 -4.35
CA VAL A 63 -9.61 -14.61 -3.23
C VAL A 63 -8.15 -14.81 -3.65
N ASP A 64 -7.87 -15.88 -4.38
CA ASP A 64 -6.54 -16.22 -4.87
C ASP A 64 -6.03 -15.19 -5.87
N ILE A 65 -6.89 -14.63 -6.73
CA ILE A 65 -6.53 -13.52 -7.61
C ILE A 65 -6.13 -12.29 -6.80
N THR A 66 -6.91 -11.88 -5.79
CA THR A 66 -6.55 -10.72 -4.95
C THR A 66 -5.23 -10.93 -4.21
N ASN A 67 -5.01 -12.13 -3.67
CA ASN A 67 -3.75 -12.49 -3.02
C ASN A 67 -2.58 -12.53 -4.02
N TYR A 68 -2.81 -13.05 -5.22
CA TYR A 68 -1.81 -13.16 -6.25
C TYR A 68 -1.36 -11.78 -6.73
N VAL A 69 -2.28 -10.87 -7.00
CA VAL A 69 -1.97 -9.49 -7.42
C VAL A 69 -1.27 -8.73 -6.28
N MET A 70 -1.65 -8.97 -5.02
CA MET A 70 -0.92 -8.42 -3.88
C MET A 70 0.54 -8.88 -3.82
N LEU A 71 0.84 -10.12 -4.19
CA LEU A 71 2.22 -10.60 -4.27
C LEU A 71 2.94 -10.07 -5.53
N GLU A 72 2.23 -9.97 -6.65
CA GLU A 72 2.77 -9.53 -7.94
C GLU A 72 3.14 -8.03 -7.94
N LEU A 73 2.30 -7.18 -7.32
CA LEU A 73 2.41 -5.72 -7.38
C LEU A 73 2.60 -5.05 -6.01
N GLY A 74 2.52 -5.82 -4.92
CA GLY A 74 2.64 -5.28 -3.55
C GLY A 74 1.38 -4.61 -3.01
N GLN A 75 0.31 -4.46 -3.80
CA GLN A 75 -0.96 -3.85 -3.39
C GLN A 75 -1.93 -4.88 -2.80
N PRO A 76 -2.26 -4.84 -1.51
CA PRO A 76 -3.37 -5.63 -0.99
C PRO A 76 -4.68 -5.20 -1.65
N LEU A 77 -5.47 -6.17 -2.07
CA LEU A 77 -6.82 -5.95 -2.60
C LEU A 77 -7.86 -6.66 -1.74
N HIS A 78 -9.09 -6.17 -1.83
CA HIS A 78 -10.26 -6.88 -1.34
C HIS A 78 -11.31 -6.98 -2.43
N ALA A 79 -12.24 -7.92 -2.29
CA ALA A 79 -13.35 -8.09 -3.22
C ALA A 79 -14.63 -8.35 -2.41
N TYR A 80 -15.59 -7.46 -2.54
CA TYR A 80 -16.90 -7.54 -1.89
C TYR A 80 -17.90 -8.24 -2.81
N ASP A 81 -18.83 -9.01 -2.25
CA ASP A 81 -20.06 -9.37 -2.95
C ASP A 81 -20.89 -8.10 -3.15
N LEU A 82 -20.99 -7.64 -4.41
CA LEU A 82 -21.63 -6.37 -4.74
C LEU A 82 -23.13 -6.39 -4.43
N ASP A 83 -23.78 -7.55 -4.53
CA ASP A 83 -25.21 -7.68 -4.28
C ASP A 83 -25.55 -7.66 -2.78
N ARG A 84 -24.53 -7.73 -1.92
CA ARG A 84 -24.66 -7.62 -0.45
C ARG A 84 -24.32 -6.24 0.10
N LEU A 85 -23.66 -5.40 -0.69
CA LEU A 85 -23.36 -4.02 -0.31
C LEU A 85 -24.63 -3.15 -0.37
N GLN A 86 -24.79 -2.25 0.58
CA GLN A 86 -25.90 -1.30 0.66
C GLN A 86 -25.41 0.13 0.44
N GLY A 87 -25.83 0.75 -0.66
CA GLY A 87 -25.46 2.13 -0.96
C GLY A 87 -24.01 2.29 -1.39
N GLY A 88 -23.35 3.34 -0.90
CA GLY A 88 -21.95 3.67 -1.20
C GLY A 88 -20.98 3.16 -0.14
N ILE A 89 -19.68 3.31 -0.42
CA ILE A 89 -18.62 3.00 0.54
C ILE A 89 -18.20 4.28 1.28
N VAL A 90 -18.11 4.17 2.60
CA VAL A 90 -17.62 5.22 3.50
C VAL A 90 -16.42 4.69 4.27
N VAL A 91 -15.26 5.32 4.09
CA VAL A 91 -14.08 5.07 4.92
C VAL A 91 -14.11 6.03 6.10
N ARG A 92 -14.33 5.51 7.32
CA ARG A 92 -14.48 6.34 8.53
C ARG A 92 -13.88 5.67 9.75
N ARG A 93 -13.84 6.39 10.87
CA ARG A 93 -13.55 5.79 12.18
C ARG A 93 -14.75 5.01 12.70
N ALA A 94 -14.48 3.97 13.47
CA ALA A 94 -15.51 3.23 14.16
C ALA A 94 -16.20 4.12 15.21
N ALA A 95 -17.50 3.92 15.40
CA ALA A 95 -18.24 4.52 16.51
C ALA A 95 -17.95 3.78 17.82
N GLU A 96 -18.17 4.45 18.95
CA GLU A 96 -18.03 3.81 20.26
C GLU A 96 -19.05 2.67 20.41
N GLY A 97 -18.57 1.48 20.79
CA GLY A 97 -19.41 0.28 20.95
C GLY A 97 -19.80 -0.42 19.65
N GLU A 98 -19.35 0.08 18.49
CA GLU A 98 -19.60 -0.56 17.20
C GLU A 98 -18.95 -1.96 17.14
N THR A 99 -19.63 -2.93 16.53
CA THR A 99 -19.11 -4.29 16.37
C THR A 99 -19.02 -4.69 14.91
N LEU A 100 -18.11 -5.63 14.61
CA LEU A 100 -17.95 -6.22 13.29
C LEU A 100 -17.65 -7.72 13.42
N VAL A 101 -18.35 -8.53 12.64
CA VAL A 101 -17.97 -9.94 12.43
C VAL A 101 -17.00 -10.02 11.25
N THR A 102 -15.76 -10.43 11.50
CA THR A 102 -14.74 -10.57 10.46
C THR A 102 -14.80 -11.92 9.75
N LEU A 103 -14.09 -12.07 8.63
CA LEU A 103 -14.03 -13.30 7.82
C LEU A 103 -13.58 -14.57 8.57
N ASP A 104 -12.96 -14.44 9.74
CA ASP A 104 -12.63 -15.56 10.62
C ASP A 104 -13.81 -16.02 11.51
N GLY A 105 -15.00 -15.44 11.30
CA GLY A 105 -16.23 -15.72 12.04
C GLY A 105 -16.26 -15.13 13.45
N ARG A 106 -15.30 -14.28 13.82
CA ARG A 106 -15.24 -13.68 15.16
C ARG A 106 -15.90 -12.31 15.17
N GLU A 107 -16.78 -12.10 16.14
CA GLU A 107 -17.28 -10.78 16.47
C GLU A 107 -16.21 -9.98 17.24
N ARG A 108 -16.05 -8.72 16.86
CA ARG A 108 -15.04 -7.81 17.40
C ARG A 108 -15.70 -6.50 17.82
N THR A 109 -15.51 -6.11 19.07
CA THR A 109 -15.81 -4.75 19.52
C THR A 109 -14.73 -3.81 19.00
N LEU A 110 -15.16 -2.81 18.23
CA LEU A 110 -14.27 -1.85 17.61
C LEU A 110 -13.89 -0.74 18.58
N HIS A 111 -12.71 -0.21 18.41
CA HIS A 111 -12.24 0.99 19.09
C HIS A 111 -12.43 2.19 18.16
N VAL A 112 -12.72 3.36 18.71
CA VAL A 112 -12.91 4.63 17.96
C VAL A 112 -11.70 5.09 17.12
N GLU A 113 -10.58 4.40 17.23
CA GLU A 113 -9.38 4.65 16.41
C GLU A 113 -9.29 3.69 15.21
N ASP A 114 -10.06 2.61 15.21
CA ASP A 114 -10.11 1.67 14.11
C ASP A 114 -10.70 2.37 12.89
N LEU A 115 -9.98 2.31 11.78
CA LEU A 115 -10.50 2.71 10.49
C LEU A 115 -11.32 1.55 9.93
N VAL A 116 -12.56 1.83 9.54
CA VAL A 116 -13.49 0.85 8.97
C VAL A 116 -13.84 1.23 7.55
N ILE A 117 -14.09 0.21 6.74
CA ILE A 117 -14.87 0.34 5.51
C ILE A 117 -16.32 0.08 5.93
N ALA A 118 -17.22 1.01 5.64
CA ALA A 118 -18.62 0.92 5.97
C ALA A 118 -19.49 1.17 4.73
N ASP A 119 -20.71 0.65 4.78
CA ASP A 119 -21.79 0.96 3.84
C ASP A 119 -23.01 1.49 4.62
N ASP A 120 -24.17 1.59 3.99
CA ASP A 120 -25.39 2.11 4.65
C ASP A 120 -25.90 1.21 5.79
N SER A 121 -25.46 -0.05 5.85
CA SER A 121 -25.83 -1.00 6.89
C SER A 121 -24.91 -0.97 8.12
N GLY A 122 -23.68 -0.44 7.97
CA GLY A 122 -22.69 -0.41 9.03
C GLY A 122 -21.29 -0.80 8.53
N PRO A 123 -20.40 -1.25 9.44
CA PRO A 123 -19.04 -1.63 9.07
C PRO A 123 -19.06 -2.95 8.29
N VAL A 124 -18.37 -2.99 7.17
CA VAL A 124 -18.21 -4.16 6.30
C VAL A 124 -16.76 -4.66 6.25
N GLY A 125 -15.83 -3.97 6.92
CA GLY A 125 -14.44 -4.41 7.05
C GLY A 125 -13.60 -3.54 7.98
N LEU A 126 -12.54 -4.12 8.54
CA LEU A 126 -11.43 -3.37 9.14
C LEU A 126 -10.48 -2.95 8.01
N ALA A 127 -10.46 -1.66 7.71
CA ALA A 127 -9.70 -1.11 6.59
C ALA A 127 -8.24 -1.58 6.63
N GLY A 128 -7.74 -2.12 5.51
CA GLY A 128 -6.37 -2.62 5.36
C GLY A 128 -5.96 -3.78 6.28
N VAL A 129 -6.88 -4.37 7.04
CA VAL A 129 -6.58 -5.47 7.99
C VAL A 129 -7.34 -6.74 7.65
N MET A 130 -8.67 -6.69 7.61
CA MET A 130 -9.52 -7.88 7.40
C MET A 130 -10.92 -7.46 6.94
N GLY A 131 -11.46 -8.16 5.94
CA GLY A 131 -12.85 -8.00 5.52
C GLY A 131 -13.86 -8.45 6.58
N GLY A 132 -15.08 -7.96 6.47
CA GLY A 132 -16.24 -8.42 7.22
C GLY A 132 -16.91 -9.63 6.55
N ALA A 133 -17.60 -10.44 7.35
CA ALA A 133 -18.32 -11.61 6.87
C ALA A 133 -19.60 -11.26 6.07
N ALA A 134 -20.22 -10.10 6.36
CA ALA A 134 -21.49 -9.70 5.75
C ALA A 134 -21.41 -9.56 4.23
N THR A 135 -20.27 -9.09 3.72
CA THR A 135 -20.01 -8.81 2.30
C THR A 135 -19.02 -9.80 1.68
N GLU A 136 -18.78 -10.93 2.33
CA GLU A 136 -17.88 -11.99 1.85
C GLU A 136 -18.41 -12.60 0.55
N ILE A 137 -17.49 -12.88 -0.40
CA ILE A 137 -17.78 -13.66 -1.60
C ILE A 137 -18.17 -15.09 -1.20
N GLY A 138 -19.39 -15.48 -1.55
CA GLY A 138 -19.94 -16.82 -1.29
C GLY A 138 -20.23 -17.59 -2.58
N ALA A 139 -20.82 -18.79 -2.41
CA ALA A 139 -21.14 -19.67 -3.53
C ALA A 139 -22.17 -19.11 -4.53
N GLY A 140 -22.95 -18.09 -4.14
CA GLY A 140 -23.94 -17.42 -4.98
C GLY A 140 -23.47 -16.10 -5.59
N THR A 141 -22.26 -15.64 -5.26
CA THR A 141 -21.77 -14.35 -5.73
C THR A 141 -21.50 -14.39 -7.23
N SER A 142 -22.12 -13.49 -7.98
CA SER A 142 -21.91 -13.35 -9.43
C SER A 142 -21.34 -11.98 -9.80
N ARG A 143 -21.39 -11.01 -8.89
CA ARG A 143 -20.95 -9.63 -9.08
C ARG A 143 -20.05 -9.25 -7.91
N VAL A 144 -18.87 -8.72 -8.20
CA VAL A 144 -17.90 -8.31 -7.18
C VAL A 144 -17.48 -6.87 -7.38
N LEU A 145 -17.28 -6.17 -6.26
CA LEU A 145 -16.60 -4.89 -6.21
C LEU A 145 -15.17 -5.10 -5.74
N ILE A 146 -14.20 -4.84 -6.60
CA ILE A 146 -12.77 -4.87 -6.26
C ILE A 146 -12.41 -3.57 -5.57
N GLU A 147 -11.72 -3.66 -4.43
CA GLU A 147 -11.08 -2.57 -3.71
C GLU A 147 -9.56 -2.65 -3.86
N ALA A 148 -8.95 -1.54 -4.27
CA ALA A 148 -7.52 -1.27 -4.10
C ALA A 148 -7.36 0.11 -3.46
N ALA A 149 -6.83 0.16 -2.24
CA ALA A 149 -6.80 1.38 -1.44
C ALA A 149 -5.42 1.66 -0.83
N GLY A 150 -5.17 2.92 -0.47
CA GLY A 150 -4.04 3.40 0.30
C GLY A 150 -4.50 3.87 1.67
N PHE A 151 -3.90 3.34 2.74
CA PHE A 151 -4.28 3.62 4.12
C PHE A 151 -3.12 4.19 4.94
N ASP A 152 -3.42 5.02 5.95
CA ASP A 152 -2.41 5.55 6.88
C ASP A 152 -1.73 4.39 7.63
N PRO A 153 -0.39 4.24 7.52
CA PRO A 153 0.32 3.09 8.08
C PRO A 153 0.14 2.96 9.60
N VAL A 154 0.04 4.08 10.34
CA VAL A 154 -0.11 4.05 11.80
C VAL A 154 -1.51 3.57 12.20
N SER A 155 -2.54 3.99 11.48
CA SER A 155 -3.92 3.51 11.66
C SER A 155 -3.96 2.00 11.51
N ILE A 156 -3.42 1.47 10.42
CA ILE A 156 -3.37 0.02 10.17
C ILE A 156 -2.59 -0.72 11.25
N ALA A 157 -1.40 -0.23 11.60
CA ALA A 157 -0.53 -0.89 12.57
C ALA A 157 -1.15 -0.93 13.98
N ARG A 158 -1.97 0.07 14.35
CA ARG A 158 -2.72 0.08 15.62
C ARG A 158 -3.87 -0.92 15.58
N THR A 159 -4.71 -0.89 14.53
CA THR A 159 -5.84 -1.81 14.36
C THR A 159 -5.39 -3.27 14.35
N ALA A 160 -4.37 -3.61 13.55
CA ALA A 160 -3.87 -4.98 13.44
C ALA A 160 -3.34 -5.52 14.79
N ARG A 161 -2.62 -4.70 15.57
CA ARG A 161 -2.12 -5.10 16.90
C ARG A 161 -3.26 -5.22 17.93
N ARG A 162 -4.17 -4.25 17.95
CA ARG A 162 -5.34 -4.21 18.85
C ARG A 162 -6.20 -5.46 18.71
N HIS A 163 -6.49 -5.84 17.47
CA HIS A 163 -7.33 -6.98 17.13
C HIS A 163 -6.57 -8.31 16.99
N LYS A 164 -5.24 -8.29 17.13
CA LYS A 164 -4.35 -9.46 16.97
C LYS A 164 -4.51 -10.14 15.59
N LEU A 165 -4.54 -9.33 14.54
CA LEU A 165 -4.77 -9.74 13.15
C LEU A 165 -3.57 -9.36 12.24
N PRO A 166 -2.43 -10.06 12.33
CA PRO A 166 -1.28 -9.80 11.46
C PRO A 166 -1.48 -10.42 10.06
N SER A 167 -2.43 -9.89 9.28
CA SER A 167 -2.70 -10.31 7.91
C SER A 167 -1.60 -9.88 6.94
N GLU A 168 -1.49 -10.55 5.79
CA GLU A 168 -0.56 -10.15 4.71
C GLU A 168 -0.82 -8.74 4.19
N ALA A 169 -2.09 -8.29 4.22
CA ALA A 169 -2.47 -6.92 3.90
C ALA A 169 -1.92 -5.94 4.94
N SER A 170 -2.17 -6.18 6.23
CA SER A 170 -1.75 -5.28 7.31
C SER A 170 -0.24 -5.08 7.37
N LYS A 171 0.55 -6.14 7.13
CA LYS A 171 2.03 -6.09 7.10
C LYS A 171 2.58 -5.18 6.00
N ARG A 172 1.88 -5.08 4.87
CA ARG A 172 2.26 -4.20 3.75
C ARG A 172 1.84 -2.77 4.04
N PHE A 173 0.57 -2.56 4.38
CA PHE A 173 0.06 -1.23 4.68
C PHE A 173 0.76 -0.56 5.87
N GLU A 174 1.13 -1.29 6.92
CA GLU A 174 1.87 -0.70 8.06
C GLU A 174 3.28 -0.19 7.68
N ARG A 175 3.81 -0.62 6.53
CA ARG A 175 5.12 -0.18 5.98
C ARG A 175 4.96 0.84 4.85
N GLY A 176 3.73 1.11 4.43
CA GLY A 176 3.41 1.92 3.26
C GLY A 176 3.32 1.07 1.99
N VAL A 177 2.29 1.35 1.19
CA VAL A 177 2.08 0.81 -0.15
C VAL A 177 2.14 1.97 -1.13
N ASP A 178 2.62 1.74 -2.34
CA ASP A 178 2.71 2.79 -3.36
C ASP A 178 1.30 3.31 -3.70
N PRO A 179 0.98 4.59 -3.47
CA PRO A 179 -0.35 5.11 -3.78
C PRO A 179 -0.70 4.98 -5.27
N ARG A 180 0.30 5.02 -6.17
CA ARG A 180 0.05 4.99 -7.63
C ARG A 180 -0.14 3.58 -8.18
N VAL A 181 0.10 2.53 -7.39
CA VAL A 181 -0.08 1.15 -7.88
C VAL A 181 -1.55 0.70 -7.82
N ALA A 182 -2.39 1.33 -7.00
CA ALA A 182 -3.77 0.90 -6.78
C ALA A 182 -4.61 0.78 -8.07
N PRO A 183 -4.60 1.75 -9.02
CA PRO A 183 -5.34 1.61 -10.28
C PRO A 183 -4.84 0.44 -11.14
N ALA A 184 -3.52 0.26 -11.23
CA ALA A 184 -2.93 -0.83 -12.00
C ALA A 184 -3.23 -2.20 -11.38
N ALA A 185 -3.21 -2.30 -10.05
CA ALA A 185 -3.56 -3.51 -9.32
C ALA A 185 -5.04 -3.87 -9.47
N ALA A 186 -5.94 -2.90 -9.36
CA ALA A 186 -7.36 -3.14 -9.61
C ALA A 186 -7.60 -3.61 -11.06
N ALA A 187 -6.96 -2.99 -12.05
CA ALA A 187 -7.04 -3.40 -13.44
C ALA A 187 -6.49 -4.83 -13.67
N ARG A 188 -5.39 -5.19 -12.99
CA ARG A 188 -4.80 -6.53 -13.04
C ARG A 188 -5.71 -7.59 -12.45
N ALA A 189 -6.38 -7.28 -11.33
CA ALA A 189 -7.38 -8.17 -10.73
C ALA A 189 -8.58 -8.36 -11.66
N VAL A 190 -9.10 -7.28 -12.25
CA VAL A 190 -10.18 -7.35 -13.25
C VAL A 190 -9.78 -8.26 -14.41
N GLN A 191 -8.59 -8.04 -15.00
CA GLN A 191 -8.10 -8.87 -16.10
C GLN A 191 -8.09 -10.36 -15.74
N LEU A 192 -7.55 -10.72 -14.58
CA LEU A 192 -7.48 -12.12 -14.15
C LEU A 192 -8.87 -12.71 -13.87
N LEU A 193 -9.83 -11.92 -13.38
CA LEU A 193 -11.20 -12.36 -13.19
C LEU A 193 -11.92 -12.59 -14.52
N GLU A 194 -11.69 -11.74 -15.52
CA GLU A 194 -12.22 -11.95 -16.87
C GLU A 194 -11.64 -13.24 -17.49
N GLU A 195 -10.31 -13.39 -17.44
CA GLU A 195 -9.61 -14.54 -18.03
C GLU A 195 -9.92 -15.87 -17.33
N LEU A 196 -9.92 -15.87 -15.99
CA LEU A 196 -9.93 -17.11 -15.20
C LEU A 196 -11.29 -17.42 -14.58
N ALA A 197 -12.12 -16.42 -14.28
CA ALA A 197 -13.46 -16.61 -13.69
C ALA A 197 -14.58 -16.44 -14.71
N GLY A 198 -14.27 -15.99 -15.94
CA GLY A 198 -15.26 -15.74 -16.99
C GLY A 198 -16.09 -14.47 -16.75
N GLY A 199 -15.65 -13.61 -15.82
CA GLY A 199 -16.34 -12.36 -15.53
C GLY A 199 -16.21 -11.33 -16.65
N HIS A 200 -16.92 -10.22 -16.51
CA HIS A 200 -16.93 -9.09 -17.42
C HIS A 200 -16.83 -7.80 -16.64
N ALA A 201 -15.90 -6.92 -17.02
CA ALA A 201 -15.81 -5.61 -16.40
C ALA A 201 -17.00 -4.73 -16.80
N GLU A 202 -17.74 -4.19 -15.82
CA GLU A 202 -18.95 -3.40 -16.10
C GLU A 202 -18.66 -1.93 -16.47
N GLY A 203 -17.40 -1.49 -16.38
CA GLY A 203 -17.05 -0.07 -16.48
C GLY A 203 -17.54 0.78 -15.30
N LEU A 204 -18.10 0.14 -14.27
CA LEU A 204 -18.53 0.78 -13.02
C LEU A 204 -17.41 0.75 -11.97
N GLY A 205 -17.45 1.73 -11.06
CA GLY A 205 -16.47 1.89 -9.98
C GLY A 205 -16.21 3.37 -9.67
N SER A 206 -15.05 3.66 -9.08
CA SER A 206 -14.61 5.01 -8.73
C SER A 206 -13.08 5.07 -8.58
N ILE A 207 -12.54 6.28 -8.58
CA ILE A 207 -11.16 6.57 -8.19
C ILE A 207 -11.22 7.78 -7.27
N LEU A 208 -10.86 7.59 -6.01
CA LEU A 208 -10.50 8.65 -5.08
C LEU A 208 -8.98 8.66 -4.98
N ASP A 209 -8.36 9.79 -5.26
CA ASP A 209 -6.93 10.02 -5.07
C ASP A 209 -6.73 11.45 -4.56
N THR A 210 -6.29 11.55 -3.31
CA THR A 210 -5.99 12.82 -2.62
C THR A 210 -4.51 12.94 -2.31
N THR A 211 -3.68 12.11 -2.94
CA THR A 211 -2.24 12.10 -2.70
C THR A 211 -1.60 13.38 -3.23
N VAL A 212 -0.55 13.81 -2.52
CA VAL A 212 0.25 14.97 -2.92
C VAL A 212 1.54 14.49 -3.59
N PRO A 213 1.98 15.15 -4.67
CA PRO A 213 3.29 14.88 -5.25
C PRO A 213 4.40 14.99 -4.21
N ARG A 214 5.38 14.10 -4.29
CA ARG A 214 6.56 14.15 -3.41
C ARG A 214 7.37 15.42 -3.71
N ALA A 215 7.80 16.09 -2.65
CA ALA A 215 8.74 17.20 -2.78
C ALA A 215 10.07 16.69 -3.33
N ALA A 216 10.65 17.45 -4.25
CA ALA A 216 12.00 17.18 -4.72
C ALA A 216 13.02 17.50 -3.60
N ILE A 217 14.11 16.76 -3.59
CA ILE A 217 15.18 16.84 -2.61
C ILE A 217 16.41 17.41 -3.31
N GLU A 218 16.93 18.51 -2.79
CA GLU A 218 18.17 19.09 -3.28
C GLU A 218 19.37 18.33 -2.71
N LEU A 219 20.25 17.87 -3.58
CA LEU A 219 21.48 17.16 -3.27
C LEU A 219 22.69 17.97 -3.80
N PRO A 220 23.38 18.72 -2.93
CA PRO A 220 24.57 19.47 -3.32
C PRO A 220 25.68 18.55 -3.82
N ARG A 221 26.45 19.03 -4.80
CA ARG A 221 27.65 18.33 -5.27
C ARG A 221 28.62 18.08 -4.12
N GLY A 222 29.16 16.87 -4.04
CA GLY A 222 30.10 16.47 -3.00
C GLY A 222 29.47 16.14 -1.64
N TYR A 223 28.15 16.37 -1.44
CA TYR A 223 27.49 15.99 -0.20
C TYR A 223 27.60 14.48 0.11
N PRO A 224 27.37 13.55 -0.85
CA PRO A 224 27.58 12.12 -0.60
C PRO A 224 29.00 11.80 -0.13
N ALA A 225 30.01 12.37 -0.79
CA ALA A 225 31.41 12.17 -0.43
C ALA A 225 31.74 12.72 0.97
N SER A 226 31.20 13.89 1.31
CA SER A 226 31.42 14.50 2.62
C SER A 226 30.80 13.70 3.77
N LEU A 227 29.69 13.01 3.53
CA LEU A 227 28.97 12.24 4.54
C LEU A 227 29.55 10.84 4.71
N VAL A 228 29.94 10.19 3.62
CA VAL A 228 30.36 8.77 3.60
C VAL A 228 31.88 8.61 3.62
N GLY A 229 32.63 9.61 3.15
CA GLY A 229 34.10 9.55 3.06
C GLY A 229 34.62 8.80 1.82
N VAL A 230 33.78 8.59 0.80
CA VAL A 230 34.16 8.02 -0.50
C VAL A 230 34.05 9.09 -1.56
N ASP A 231 35.07 9.23 -2.41
CA ASP A 231 35.01 10.13 -3.56
C ASP A 231 34.16 9.49 -4.66
N TYR A 232 32.87 9.83 -4.66
CA TYR A 232 31.92 9.40 -5.68
C TYR A 232 31.98 10.33 -6.89
N THR A 233 32.12 9.75 -8.07
CA THR A 233 31.96 10.47 -9.33
C THR A 233 30.51 10.94 -9.51
N ALA A 234 30.29 11.98 -10.31
CA ALA A 234 28.94 12.46 -10.60
C ALA A 234 28.07 11.38 -11.27
N ASP A 235 28.66 10.56 -12.14
CA ASP A 235 27.95 9.50 -12.85
C ASP A 235 27.54 8.36 -11.91
N GLU A 236 28.37 7.96 -10.95
CA GLU A 236 28.00 6.98 -9.92
C GLU A 236 26.79 7.43 -9.10
N VAL A 237 26.78 8.70 -8.67
CA VAL A 237 25.65 9.27 -7.93
C VAL A 237 24.39 9.28 -8.78
N ARG A 238 24.48 9.72 -10.04
CA ARG A 238 23.32 9.78 -10.95
C ARG A 238 22.77 8.39 -11.24
N HIS A 239 23.62 7.42 -11.59
CA HIS A 239 23.20 6.05 -11.88
C HIS A 239 22.53 5.39 -10.68
N ALA A 240 23.12 5.49 -9.49
CA ALA A 240 22.54 4.91 -8.28
C ALA A 240 21.12 5.44 -7.98
N LEU A 241 20.90 6.75 -8.17
CA LEU A 241 19.60 7.37 -7.93
C LEU A 241 18.57 7.04 -9.02
N VAL A 242 18.99 6.93 -10.28
CA VAL A 242 18.12 6.49 -11.39
C VAL A 242 17.72 5.03 -11.23
N ASP A 243 18.64 4.16 -10.83
CA ASP A 243 18.39 2.72 -10.63
C ASP A 243 17.32 2.45 -9.58
N VAL A 244 17.23 3.31 -8.56
CA VAL A 244 16.18 3.23 -7.52
C VAL A 244 14.90 3.98 -7.90
N GLY A 245 14.84 4.52 -9.11
CA GLY A 245 13.65 5.12 -9.73
C GLY A 245 13.50 6.62 -9.55
N CYS A 246 14.53 7.36 -9.11
CA CYS A 246 14.43 8.81 -8.97
C CYS A 246 14.53 9.52 -10.32
N ALA A 247 13.75 10.58 -10.50
CA ALA A 247 13.93 11.53 -11.59
C ALA A 247 14.93 12.62 -11.16
N LEU A 248 15.85 12.98 -12.05
CA LEU A 248 16.96 13.89 -11.77
C LEU A 248 16.90 15.14 -12.66
N GLU A 249 17.10 16.30 -12.06
CA GLU A 249 17.29 17.58 -12.74
C GLU A 249 18.57 18.24 -12.20
N GLU A 250 19.40 18.84 -13.06
CA GLU A 250 20.51 19.68 -12.60
C GLU A 250 20.06 21.14 -12.57
N ARG A 251 20.35 21.82 -11.45
CA ARG A 251 20.00 23.23 -11.25
C ARG A 251 21.09 23.91 -10.45
N ASP A 252 21.62 25.03 -10.93
CA ASP A 252 22.61 25.87 -10.20
C ASP A 252 23.78 25.09 -9.55
N GLY A 253 24.23 23.99 -10.18
CA GLY A 253 25.33 23.16 -9.67
C GLY A 253 24.96 22.13 -8.60
N LEU A 254 23.67 21.98 -8.26
CA LEU A 254 23.13 20.90 -7.43
C LEU A 254 22.26 19.93 -8.25
N LEU A 255 22.02 18.75 -7.70
CA LEU A 255 21.12 17.75 -8.25
C LEU A 255 19.78 17.83 -7.52
N VAL A 256 18.70 18.09 -8.24
CA VAL A 256 17.33 18.06 -7.73
C VAL A 256 16.75 16.68 -8.02
N VAL A 257 16.44 15.95 -6.96
CA VAL A 257 16.06 14.54 -7.01
C VAL A 257 14.60 14.41 -6.64
N THR A 258 13.76 13.91 -7.55
CA THR A 258 12.36 13.61 -7.27
C THR A 258 12.21 12.10 -7.04
N PRO A 259 11.94 11.65 -5.80
CA PRO A 259 11.80 10.23 -5.52
C PRO A 259 10.55 9.62 -6.15
N PRO A 260 10.56 8.32 -6.50
CA PRO A 260 9.36 7.64 -6.97
C PRO A 260 8.33 7.45 -5.84
N THR A 261 7.08 7.16 -6.19
CA THR A 261 5.99 7.10 -5.21
C THR A 261 6.09 5.89 -4.26
N TRP A 262 6.65 4.77 -4.72
CA TRP A 262 6.90 3.57 -3.91
C TRP A 262 8.06 3.69 -2.90
N ARG A 263 8.75 4.84 -2.83
CA ARG A 263 9.85 5.10 -1.88
C ARG A 263 9.48 6.14 -0.82
N PRO A 264 8.62 5.81 0.16
CA PRO A 264 8.19 6.73 1.22
C PRO A 264 9.29 7.11 2.20
N ASP A 265 10.40 6.38 2.18
CA ASP A 265 11.60 6.53 2.98
C ASP A 265 12.51 7.67 2.46
N LEU A 266 12.52 7.97 1.16
CA LEU A 266 13.35 9.04 0.58
C LEU A 266 12.74 10.42 0.84
N ARG A 267 13.19 11.10 1.90
CA ARG A 267 12.66 12.40 2.35
C ARG A 267 13.73 13.47 2.50
N HIS A 268 14.96 13.06 2.69
CA HIS A 268 16.09 13.91 3.00
C HIS A 268 17.29 13.52 2.16
N ARG A 269 18.21 14.47 1.98
CA ARG A 269 19.48 14.23 1.28
C ARG A 269 20.28 13.05 1.85
N ALA A 270 20.17 12.77 3.16
CA ALA A 270 20.86 11.64 3.78
C ALA A 270 20.32 10.30 3.27
N ASP A 271 19.00 10.19 3.07
CA ASP A 271 18.36 8.98 2.53
C ASP A 271 18.84 8.71 1.10
N LEU A 272 19.00 9.78 0.29
CA LEU A 272 19.59 9.66 -1.05
C LEU A 272 21.05 9.19 -1.01
N VAL A 273 21.83 9.66 -0.02
CA VAL A 273 23.23 9.24 0.14
C VAL A 273 23.33 7.79 0.56
N GLU A 274 22.41 7.29 1.41
CA GLU A 274 22.33 5.86 1.73
C GLU A 274 22.15 5.03 0.46
N GLU A 275 21.27 5.45 -0.45
CA GLU A 275 21.06 4.74 -1.73
C GLU A 275 22.30 4.75 -2.62
N VAL A 276 23.00 5.89 -2.70
CA VAL A 276 24.28 5.97 -3.42
C VAL A 276 25.29 5.01 -2.81
N ALA A 277 25.49 5.05 -1.49
CA ALA A 277 26.46 4.18 -0.83
C ALA A 277 26.11 2.69 -0.99
N ARG A 278 24.83 2.33 -0.89
CA ARG A 278 24.34 0.96 -0.97
C ARG A 278 24.48 0.36 -2.36
N ILE A 279 24.15 1.14 -3.40
CA ILE A 279 24.22 0.69 -4.80
C ILE A 279 25.67 0.67 -5.29
N VAL A 280 26.49 1.67 -4.92
CA VAL A 280 27.89 1.75 -5.35
C VAL A 280 28.79 0.78 -4.56
N GLY A 281 28.39 0.42 -3.34
CA GLY A 281 29.06 -0.61 -2.51
C GLY A 281 29.61 -0.07 -1.20
N TYR A 282 29.19 -0.67 -0.08
CA TYR A 282 29.69 -0.32 1.26
C TYR A 282 31.15 -0.74 1.48
N ASP A 283 31.64 -1.71 0.73
CA ASP A 283 33.03 -2.19 0.78
C ASP A 283 34.05 -1.12 0.37
N ARG A 284 33.62 -0.08 -0.34
CA ARG A 284 34.46 1.08 -0.69
C ARG A 284 34.63 2.08 0.45
N ILE A 285 33.83 2.00 1.50
CA ILE A 285 33.87 2.95 2.61
C ILE A 285 35.12 2.67 3.47
N PRO A 286 36.06 3.61 3.60
CA PRO A 286 37.29 3.37 4.31
C PRO A 286 37.07 3.30 5.83
N ALA A 287 37.76 2.39 6.49
CA ALA A 287 37.81 2.34 7.94
C ALA A 287 38.79 3.41 8.48
N VAL A 288 38.30 4.61 8.75
CA VAL A 288 39.08 5.73 9.30
C VAL A 288 38.71 5.96 10.76
N LEU A 289 39.71 5.91 11.65
CA LEU A 289 39.49 6.22 13.06
C LEU A 289 39.23 7.72 13.24
N PRO A 290 38.19 8.12 14.00
CA PRO A 290 37.94 9.52 14.28
C PRO A 290 39.04 10.08 15.18
N VAL A 291 39.53 11.28 14.86
CA VAL A 291 40.46 12.01 15.72
C VAL A 291 39.66 12.70 16.81
N ALA A 292 39.67 12.13 18.03
CA ALA A 292 39.05 12.77 19.18
C ALA A 292 39.84 14.05 19.55
N PRO A 293 39.16 15.16 19.89
CA PRO A 293 39.84 16.31 20.44
C PRO A 293 40.53 15.94 21.76
N PRO A 294 41.61 16.64 22.16
CA PRO A 294 42.23 16.43 23.47
C PRO A 294 41.17 16.51 24.58
N GLY A 295 41.13 15.50 25.45
CA GLY A 295 40.20 15.49 26.57
C GLY A 295 40.40 16.70 27.48
N ARG A 296 39.31 17.33 27.94
CA ARG A 296 39.38 18.48 28.87
C ARG A 296 39.58 18.06 30.33
N GLY A 297 40.02 16.82 30.58
CA GLY A 297 40.01 16.20 31.90
C GLY A 297 38.60 15.83 32.37
N LEU A 298 38.50 15.33 33.62
CA LEU A 298 37.23 15.08 34.28
C LEU A 298 36.53 16.41 34.59
N THR A 299 35.25 16.54 34.27
CA THR A 299 34.42 17.62 34.80
C THR A 299 34.30 17.43 36.30
N ALA A 300 34.86 18.34 37.11
CA ALA A 300 34.64 18.33 38.56
C ALA A 300 33.15 18.56 38.85
N ALA A 301 32.57 17.70 39.69
CA ALA A 301 31.18 17.76 40.13
C ALA A 301 30.90 18.95 41.05
#